data_AF-A0A2A3ZLP4-F1
#
_entry.id   AF-A0A2A3ZLP4-F1
#
_cell.length_a   1.000
_cell.length_b   1.000
_cell.length_c   1.000
_cell.angle_alpha   90.00
_cell.angle_beta   90.00
_cell.angle_gamma   90.00
#
_symmetry.space_group_name_H-M   'P 1'
#
loop_
_entity.id
_entity.type
_entity.pdbx_description
1 polymer ?
#
loop_
_entity_poly.entity_id
_entity_poly.type
_entity_poly.pdbx_seq_one_letter_code
_entity_poly.pdbx_strand_id
1 'polypeptide(L)'
;MITITDDMRANVAMVPALVVGLVLVLGLDFNPLGAEAGQLGDVVEKLIAIFLFAWPIFALIYLLWTHAGLHELDETELIVHSRWALARKRRWWSRYFSNGGAVSWATLAAYVAIVLNIYLVTMGSDGSIVLSVILGLANVVASWSVMVYSFALEFMRLDLGGGGSLGARQLEFDMPEERAFGDYLTFAVLSSTMTAALPGRAITREGWKMVRSNVIVAFVFNSVVVATLVSMFLSYLKF
;
A
#
# COMPACT_ATOMS: atom_id res chain seq x y z
N MET A 1 17.58 -8.84 -15.24
CA MET A 1 16.62 -7.82 -15.72
C MET A 1 16.84 -6.53 -14.93
N ILE A 2 16.74 -5.34 -15.55
CA ILE A 2 17.20 -4.06 -14.99
C ILE A 2 16.55 -3.80 -13.62
N THR A 3 17.37 -3.65 -12.57
CA THR A 3 16.94 -3.34 -11.20
C THR A 3 16.39 -1.91 -11.13
N ILE A 4 15.13 -1.75 -11.52
CA ILE A 4 14.39 -0.48 -11.43
C ILE A 4 14.07 -0.20 -9.96
N THR A 5 14.44 0.99 -9.48
CA THR A 5 14.24 1.42 -8.09
C THR A 5 12.75 1.58 -7.76
N ASP A 6 12.38 1.45 -6.49
CA ASP A 6 11.00 1.67 -6.01
C ASP A 6 10.44 3.01 -6.50
N ASP A 7 11.23 4.08 -6.39
CA ASP A 7 10.84 5.42 -6.83
C ASP A 7 10.56 5.48 -8.34
N MET A 8 11.32 4.73 -9.15
CA MET A 8 11.10 4.70 -10.59
C MET A 8 9.84 3.90 -10.92
N ARG A 9 9.60 2.76 -10.25
CA ARG A 9 8.33 2.02 -10.40
C ARG A 9 7.13 2.88 -10.01
N ALA A 10 7.24 3.62 -8.91
CA ALA A 10 6.20 4.55 -8.47
C ALA A 10 5.99 5.68 -9.48
N ASN A 11 7.05 6.33 -9.96
CA ASN A 11 6.93 7.41 -10.94
C ASN A 11 6.31 6.93 -12.26
N VAL A 12 6.73 5.77 -12.77
CA VAL A 12 6.15 5.23 -14.01
C VAL A 12 4.73 4.74 -13.81
N ALA A 13 4.34 4.25 -12.62
CA ALA A 13 2.95 3.94 -12.30
C ALA A 13 2.08 5.20 -12.16
N MET A 14 2.65 6.31 -11.67
CA MET A 14 1.93 7.55 -11.40
C MET A 14 1.49 8.26 -12.69
N VAL A 15 2.33 8.25 -13.72
CA VAL A 15 2.02 8.93 -15.00
C VAL A 15 0.73 8.43 -15.65
N PRO A 16 0.55 7.14 -15.99
CA PRO A 16 -0.68 6.64 -16.60
C PRO A 16 -1.88 6.79 -15.65
N ALA A 17 -1.69 6.60 -14.34
CA ALA A 17 -2.74 6.78 -13.34
C ALA A 17 -3.31 8.19 -13.32
N LEU A 18 -2.43 9.20 -13.27
CA LEU A 18 -2.84 10.61 -13.32
C LEU A 18 -3.46 10.96 -14.67
N VAL A 19 -2.90 10.48 -15.78
CA VAL A 19 -3.48 10.71 -17.12
C VAL A 19 -4.91 10.19 -17.19
N VAL A 20 -5.17 8.96 -16.72
CA VAL A 20 -6.54 8.41 -16.71
C VAL A 20 -7.46 9.24 -15.82
N GLY A 21 -7.04 9.57 -14.59
CA GLY A 21 -7.84 10.40 -13.69
C GLY A 21 -8.16 11.78 -14.28
N LEU A 22 -7.17 12.45 -14.89
CA LEU A 22 -7.34 13.75 -15.53
C LEU A 22 -8.27 13.68 -16.75
N VAL A 23 -8.11 12.67 -17.62
CA VAL A 23 -8.95 12.52 -18.81
C VAL A 23 -10.40 12.23 -18.43
N LEU A 24 -10.65 11.34 -17.46
CA LEU A 24 -12.01 11.03 -17.01
C LEU A 24 -12.69 12.25 -16.41
N VAL A 25 -12.01 12.98 -15.51
CA VAL A 25 -12.64 14.04 -14.73
C VAL A 25 -12.66 15.39 -15.44
N LEU A 26 -11.58 15.77 -16.12
CA LEU A 26 -11.47 17.08 -16.79
C LEU A 26 -11.76 17.03 -18.29
N GLY A 27 -11.54 15.88 -18.92
CA GLY A 27 -11.74 15.70 -20.37
C GLY A 27 -13.13 15.19 -20.73
N LEU A 28 -13.71 14.33 -19.89
CA LEU A 28 -15.01 13.70 -20.10
C LEU A 28 -16.08 14.14 -19.09
N ASP A 29 -15.76 15.10 -18.23
CA ASP A 29 -16.62 15.61 -17.15
C ASP A 29 -17.26 14.50 -16.29
N PHE A 30 -16.51 13.39 -16.11
CA PHE A 30 -17.01 12.26 -15.33
C PHE A 30 -16.91 12.57 -13.84
N ASN A 31 -18.07 12.70 -13.19
CA ASN A 31 -18.15 12.94 -11.75
C ASN A 31 -18.67 11.69 -11.01
N PRO A 32 -17.80 10.91 -10.35
CA PRO A 32 -18.22 9.74 -9.59
C PRO A 32 -19.00 10.11 -8.31
N LEU A 33 -18.89 11.35 -7.83
CA LEU A 33 -19.42 11.82 -6.55
C LEU A 33 -20.89 12.28 -6.63
N GLY A 34 -21.41 12.54 -7.84
CA GLY A 34 -22.78 13.01 -8.07
C GLY A 34 -22.91 14.54 -8.15
N ALA A 35 -24.10 15.02 -8.52
CA ALA A 35 -24.35 16.42 -8.90
C ALA A 35 -24.49 17.40 -7.71
N GLU A 36 -24.75 16.93 -6.49
CA GLU A 36 -24.94 17.78 -5.30
C GLU A 36 -23.72 17.87 -4.38
N ALA A 37 -22.53 17.51 -4.85
CA ALA A 37 -21.31 17.60 -4.04
C ALA A 37 -20.80 19.05 -3.80
N GLY A 38 -21.63 20.05 -4.14
CA GLY A 38 -21.34 21.48 -4.19
C GLY A 38 -21.06 22.20 -2.86
N GLN A 39 -20.70 21.50 -1.79
CA GLN A 39 -20.28 22.10 -0.52
C GLN A 39 -18.76 22.30 -0.38
N LEU A 40 -17.92 21.56 -1.14
CA LEU A 40 -16.45 21.65 -1.04
C LEU A 40 -15.81 22.59 -2.08
N GLY A 41 -16.59 23.12 -3.00
CA GLY A 41 -16.11 23.90 -4.15
C GLY A 41 -15.56 23.00 -5.26
N ASP A 42 -15.85 23.40 -6.51
CA ASP A 42 -15.61 22.63 -7.75
C ASP A 42 -14.19 22.04 -7.87
N VAL A 43 -13.17 22.79 -7.41
CA VAL A 43 -11.78 22.35 -7.45
C VAL A 43 -11.53 21.14 -6.55
N VAL A 44 -12.09 21.12 -5.34
CA VAL A 44 -11.86 20.04 -4.37
C VAL A 44 -12.56 18.77 -4.82
N GLU A 45 -13.78 18.87 -5.34
CA GLU A 45 -14.53 17.74 -5.90
C GLU A 45 -13.77 17.08 -7.06
N LYS A 46 -13.25 17.90 -7.98
CA LYS A 46 -12.43 17.40 -9.11
C LYS A 46 -11.17 16.71 -8.63
N LEU A 47 -10.48 17.24 -7.62
CA LEU A 47 -9.29 16.60 -7.05
C LEU A 47 -9.61 15.24 -6.41
N ILE A 48 -10.72 15.15 -5.67
CA ILE A 48 -11.20 13.91 -5.07
C ILE A 48 -11.55 12.89 -6.16
N ALA A 49 -12.29 13.30 -7.20
CA ALA A 49 -12.67 12.45 -8.31
C ALA A 49 -11.43 11.93 -9.07
N ILE A 50 -10.45 12.80 -9.36
CA ILE A 50 -9.19 12.40 -10.01
C ILE A 50 -8.49 11.35 -9.16
N PHE A 51 -8.40 11.56 -7.84
CA PHE A 51 -7.77 10.62 -6.94
C PHE A 51 -8.48 9.25 -6.94
N LEU A 52 -9.81 9.23 -6.88
CA LEU A 52 -10.60 7.98 -6.85
C LEU A 52 -10.29 7.05 -8.03
N PHE A 53 -10.00 7.61 -9.21
CA PHE A 53 -9.57 6.85 -10.38
C PHE A 53 -8.07 6.59 -10.41
N ALA A 54 -7.26 7.62 -10.17
CA ALA A 54 -5.81 7.53 -10.31
C ALA A 54 -5.22 6.53 -9.30
N TRP A 55 -5.67 6.54 -8.06
CA TRP A 55 -5.03 5.75 -7.00
C TRP A 55 -5.12 4.23 -7.19
N PRO A 56 -6.29 3.63 -7.50
CA PRO A 56 -6.36 2.20 -7.79
C PRO A 56 -5.54 1.79 -9.02
N ILE A 57 -5.48 2.64 -10.05
CA ILE A 57 -4.69 2.38 -11.27
C ILE A 57 -3.20 2.43 -10.94
N PHE A 58 -2.77 3.45 -10.20
CA PHE A 58 -1.41 3.58 -9.70
C PHE A 58 -1.02 2.33 -8.91
N ALA A 59 -1.84 1.95 -7.93
CA ALA A 59 -1.57 0.80 -7.08
C ALA A 59 -1.49 -0.48 -7.92
N LEU A 60 -2.41 -0.70 -8.85
CA LEU A 60 -2.40 -1.88 -9.72
C LEU A 60 -1.10 -1.96 -10.52
N ILE A 61 -0.71 -0.88 -11.21
CA ILE A 61 0.51 -0.86 -12.03
C ILE A 61 1.75 -1.04 -11.14
N TYR A 62 1.82 -0.33 -10.03
CA TYR A 62 2.93 -0.42 -9.08
C TYR A 62 3.09 -1.83 -8.52
N LEU A 63 1.98 -2.46 -8.11
CA LEU A 63 1.98 -3.78 -7.51
C LEU A 63 2.30 -4.87 -8.53
N LEU A 64 1.70 -4.83 -9.72
CA LEU A 64 2.00 -5.77 -10.80
C LEU A 64 3.47 -5.74 -11.17
N TRP A 65 4.04 -4.54 -11.31
CA TRP A 65 5.44 -4.41 -11.67
C TRP A 65 6.38 -4.81 -10.53
N THR A 66 6.01 -4.49 -9.29
CA THR A 66 6.79 -4.94 -8.11
C THR A 66 6.77 -6.46 -7.99
N HIS A 67 5.60 -7.09 -8.19
CA HIS A 67 5.46 -8.54 -8.12
C HIS A 67 6.21 -9.22 -9.26
N ALA A 68 5.96 -8.83 -10.51
CA ALA A 68 6.64 -9.39 -11.68
C ALA A 68 8.17 -9.21 -11.62
N GLY A 69 8.63 -8.08 -11.08
CA GLY A 69 10.06 -7.79 -10.96
C GLY A 69 10.80 -8.54 -9.86
N LEU A 70 10.09 -9.17 -8.90
CA LEU A 70 10.69 -9.84 -7.74
C LEU A 70 10.29 -11.31 -7.58
N HIS A 71 9.15 -11.74 -8.13
CA HIS A 71 8.65 -13.10 -7.97
C HIS A 71 9.55 -14.14 -8.65
N GLU A 72 10.16 -13.80 -9.79
CA GLU A 72 11.04 -14.70 -10.55
C GLU A 72 12.51 -14.65 -10.11
N LEU A 73 12.86 -13.79 -9.14
CA LEU A 73 14.25 -13.63 -8.72
C LEU A 73 14.65 -14.72 -7.73
N ASP A 74 15.79 -15.34 -7.98
CA ASP A 74 16.42 -16.28 -7.06
C ASP A 74 16.90 -15.55 -5.79
N GLU A 75 17.15 -16.29 -4.71
CA GLU A 75 17.56 -15.70 -3.44
C GLU A 75 18.82 -14.83 -3.56
N THR A 76 19.79 -15.26 -4.37
CA THR A 76 21.02 -14.48 -4.62
C THR A 76 20.71 -13.14 -5.28
N GLU A 77 19.79 -13.11 -6.24
CA GLU A 77 19.37 -11.88 -6.92
C GLU A 77 18.60 -10.96 -5.96
N LEU A 78 17.75 -11.53 -5.10
CA LEU A 78 17.05 -10.79 -4.04
C LEU A 78 18.01 -10.19 -3.01
N ILE A 79 19.11 -10.89 -2.67
CA ILE A 79 20.17 -10.35 -1.81
C ILE A 79 20.86 -9.16 -2.49
N VAL A 80 21.24 -9.29 -3.76
CA VAL A 80 21.86 -8.19 -4.52
C VAL A 80 20.92 -7.00 -4.60
N HIS A 81 19.64 -7.23 -4.90
CA HIS A 81 18.61 -6.20 -4.96
C HIS A 81 18.45 -5.50 -3.61
N SER A 82 18.34 -6.26 -2.52
CA SER A 82 18.17 -5.74 -1.16
C SER A 82 19.35 -4.89 -0.71
N ARG A 83 20.58 -5.33 -0.99
CA ARG A 83 21.81 -4.57 -0.67
C ARG A 83 21.87 -3.26 -1.46
N TRP A 84 21.54 -3.30 -2.74
CA TRP A 84 21.47 -2.10 -3.58
C TRP A 84 20.43 -1.09 -3.07
N ALA A 85 19.23 -1.55 -2.74
CA ALA A 85 18.17 -0.71 -2.20
C ALA A 85 18.58 -0.04 -0.87
N LEU A 86 19.18 -0.80 0.05
CA LEU A 86 19.66 -0.28 1.33
C LEU A 86 20.82 0.72 1.19
N ALA A 87 21.80 0.42 0.32
CA ALA A 87 22.93 1.31 0.07
C ALA A 87 22.47 2.69 -0.43
N ARG A 88 21.40 2.71 -1.24
CA ARG A 88 20.82 3.97 -1.76
C ARG A 88 19.99 4.70 -0.71
N LYS A 89 19.18 3.98 0.09
CA LYS A 89 18.40 4.54 1.22
C LYS A 89 19.31 5.24 2.24
N ARG A 90 20.47 4.64 2.55
CA ARG A 90 21.47 5.21 3.48
C ARG A 90 22.04 6.55 3.01
N ARG A 91 22.11 6.78 1.70
CA ARG A 91 22.74 7.96 1.08
C ARG A 91 21.82 9.19 1.00
N TRP A 92 20.51 9.01 1.05
CA TRP A 92 19.57 10.08 0.71
C TRP A 92 18.75 10.62 1.89
N TRP A 93 18.45 9.83 2.93
CA TRP A 93 17.49 10.27 3.98
C TRP A 93 17.73 9.72 5.40
N SER A 94 18.92 9.16 5.70
CA SER A 94 19.14 8.32 6.89
C SER A 94 18.99 9.00 8.28
N ARG A 95 18.73 10.31 8.37
CA ARG A 95 18.59 11.00 9.66
C ARG A 95 17.21 11.55 9.99
N TYR A 96 16.33 11.76 9.00
CA TYR A 96 15.02 12.39 9.22
C TYR A 96 13.82 11.49 8.88
N PHE A 97 13.99 10.48 8.03
CA PHE A 97 12.90 9.63 7.54
C PHE A 97 13.22 8.14 7.65
N SER A 98 13.80 7.70 8.77
CA SER A 98 14.06 6.26 9.04
C SER A 98 12.79 5.38 8.98
N ASN A 99 11.59 5.97 8.92
CA ASN A 99 10.29 5.32 8.72
C ASN A 99 9.64 5.58 7.33
N GLY A 100 10.37 6.13 6.35
CA GLY A 100 9.75 6.87 5.24
C GLY A 100 9.75 6.24 3.83
N GLY A 101 10.07 4.96 3.66
CA GLY A 101 10.13 4.38 2.30
C GLY A 101 8.85 3.70 1.82
N ALA A 102 8.12 3.08 2.74
CA ALA A 102 7.01 2.16 2.45
C ALA A 102 5.88 2.37 3.48
N VAL A 103 6.26 2.59 4.74
CA VAL A 103 5.37 3.01 5.83
C VAL A 103 4.79 4.41 5.61
N SER A 104 5.53 5.34 4.98
CA SER A 104 5.03 6.67 4.59
C SER A 104 3.94 6.60 3.52
N TRP A 105 4.10 5.72 2.53
CA TRP A 105 3.09 5.46 1.52
C TRP A 105 1.87 4.76 2.11
N ALA A 106 2.06 3.78 2.99
CA ALA A 106 0.96 3.12 3.70
C ALA A 106 0.18 4.09 4.60
N THR A 107 0.87 5.02 5.29
CA THR A 107 0.21 6.04 6.12
C THR A 107 -0.50 7.09 5.28
N LEU A 108 0.09 7.55 4.16
CA LEU A 108 -0.59 8.42 3.21
C LEU A 108 -1.84 7.74 2.62
N ALA A 109 -1.70 6.49 2.20
CA ALA A 109 -2.79 5.68 1.65
C ALA A 109 -3.92 5.45 2.66
N ALA A 110 -3.57 5.19 3.93
CA ALA A 110 -4.52 5.14 5.02
C ALA A 110 -5.22 6.49 5.18
N TYR A 111 -4.46 7.59 5.30
CA TYR A 111 -5.03 8.92 5.52
C TYR A 111 -5.99 9.33 4.41
N VAL A 112 -5.62 9.06 3.15
CA VAL A 112 -6.49 9.37 2.02
C VAL A 112 -7.72 8.46 1.98
N ALA A 113 -7.58 7.16 2.24
CA ALA A 113 -8.73 6.25 2.33
C ALA A 113 -9.71 6.67 3.43
N ILE A 114 -9.21 7.19 4.56
CA ILE A 114 -10.03 7.69 5.67
C ILE A 114 -10.80 8.94 5.23
N VAL A 115 -10.11 9.92 4.65
CA VAL A 115 -10.73 11.19 4.21
C VAL A 115 -11.80 10.94 3.14
N LEU A 116 -11.51 10.07 2.17
CA LEU A 116 -12.45 9.74 1.10
C LEU A 116 -13.65 8.96 1.60
N ASN A 117 -13.44 8.02 2.52
CA ASN A 117 -14.52 7.18 3.02
C ASN A 117 -15.43 7.99 3.97
N ILE A 118 -14.87 8.88 4.82
CA ILE A 118 -15.67 9.85 5.58
C ILE A 118 -16.52 10.71 4.63
N TYR A 119 -15.91 11.22 3.57
CA TYR A 119 -16.59 12.06 2.59
C TYR A 119 -17.75 11.34 1.90
N LEU A 120 -17.52 10.12 1.38
CA LEU A 120 -18.54 9.29 0.72
C LEU A 120 -19.71 8.97 1.65
N VAL A 121 -19.45 8.74 2.95
CA VAL A 121 -20.47 8.47 3.96
C VAL A 121 -21.32 9.70 4.28
N THR A 122 -20.71 10.87 4.34
CA THR A 122 -21.39 12.11 4.74
C THR A 122 -22.25 12.73 3.66
N MET A 123 -21.96 12.46 2.38
CA MET A 123 -22.51 13.24 1.27
C MET A 123 -23.74 12.64 0.58
N GLY A 124 -24.24 11.48 1.03
CA GLY A 124 -25.50 10.89 0.53
C GLY A 124 -25.60 10.93 -0.99
N SER A 125 -24.84 10.09 -1.70
CA SER A 125 -24.76 10.18 -3.16
C SER A 125 -26.08 9.81 -3.85
N ASP A 126 -26.77 10.80 -4.42
CA ASP A 126 -27.89 10.59 -5.37
C ASP A 126 -27.41 10.35 -6.83
N GLY A 127 -26.09 10.34 -7.06
CA GLY A 127 -25.47 9.84 -8.30
C GLY A 127 -25.48 8.32 -8.41
N SER A 128 -24.67 7.71 -9.30
CA SER A 128 -24.52 6.24 -9.34
C SER A 128 -23.80 5.76 -8.07
N ILE A 129 -24.53 5.66 -6.96
CA ILE A 129 -24.11 5.22 -5.63
C ILE A 129 -23.24 3.96 -5.72
N VAL A 130 -23.59 3.07 -6.65
CA VAL A 130 -22.87 1.84 -6.95
C VAL A 130 -21.42 2.11 -7.39
N LEU A 131 -21.18 3.04 -8.32
CA LEU A 131 -19.83 3.32 -8.83
C LEU A 131 -18.96 4.00 -7.77
N SER A 132 -19.52 4.96 -7.03
CA SER A 132 -18.83 5.63 -5.92
C SER A 132 -18.39 4.63 -4.85
N VAL A 133 -19.30 3.71 -4.48
CA VAL A 133 -18.99 2.61 -3.55
C VAL A 133 -17.91 1.68 -4.12
N ILE A 134 -18.00 1.28 -5.39
CA ILE A 134 -16.99 0.42 -6.04
C ILE A 134 -15.62 1.10 -6.03
N LEU A 135 -15.54 2.38 -6.41
CA LEU A 135 -14.28 3.12 -6.41
C LEU A 135 -13.73 3.32 -5.01
N GLY A 136 -14.58 3.60 -4.01
CA GLY A 136 -14.19 3.67 -2.61
C GLY A 136 -13.60 2.34 -2.11
N LEU A 137 -14.27 1.22 -2.38
CA LEU A 137 -13.77 -0.12 -2.04
C LEU A 137 -12.47 -0.45 -2.78
N ALA A 138 -12.38 -0.11 -4.07
CA ALA A 138 -11.15 -0.30 -4.86
C ALA A 138 -9.98 0.49 -4.26
N ASN A 139 -10.21 1.72 -3.79
CA ASN A 139 -9.21 2.52 -3.10
C ASN A 139 -8.76 1.88 -1.78
N VAL A 140 -9.68 1.33 -0.99
CA VAL A 140 -9.35 0.61 0.25
C VAL A 140 -8.47 -0.61 -0.05
N VAL A 141 -8.86 -1.44 -1.02
CA VAL A 141 -8.10 -2.64 -1.42
C VAL A 141 -6.73 -2.26 -1.99
N ALA A 142 -6.67 -1.22 -2.83
CA ALA A 142 -5.44 -0.68 -3.39
C ALA A 142 -4.47 -0.23 -2.28
N SER A 143 -4.96 0.59 -1.34
CA SER A 143 -4.17 1.10 -0.22
C SER A 143 -3.67 -0.02 0.69
N TRP A 144 -4.52 -1.00 1.02
CA TRP A 144 -4.14 -2.16 1.81
C TRP A 144 -3.05 -2.98 1.11
N SER A 145 -3.22 -3.24 -0.19
CA SER A 145 -2.25 -4.02 -0.98
C SER A 145 -0.89 -3.32 -1.07
N VAL A 146 -0.88 -1.99 -1.28
CA VAL A 146 0.34 -1.17 -1.26
C VAL A 146 1.04 -1.24 0.10
N MET A 147 0.29 -1.17 1.21
CA MET A 147 0.84 -1.33 2.55
C MET A 147 1.48 -2.72 2.75
N VAL A 148 0.79 -3.79 2.35
CA VAL A 148 1.31 -5.17 2.48
C VAL A 148 2.60 -5.36 1.70
N TYR A 149 2.63 -4.95 0.42
CA TYR A 149 3.84 -5.03 -0.40
C TYR A 149 4.97 -4.18 0.14
N SER A 150 4.64 -3.02 0.69
CA SER A 150 5.59 -2.12 1.35
C SER A 150 6.30 -2.81 2.52
N PHE A 151 5.55 -3.52 3.38
CA PHE A 151 6.15 -4.31 4.44
C PHE A 151 6.88 -5.55 3.94
N ALA A 152 6.38 -6.23 2.91
CA ALA A 152 7.08 -7.37 2.29
C ALA A 152 8.48 -6.97 1.80
N LEU A 153 8.59 -5.82 1.12
CA LEU A 153 9.87 -5.26 0.68
C LEU A 153 10.79 -4.92 1.85
N GLU A 154 10.28 -4.32 2.92
CA GLU A 154 11.09 -3.98 4.10
C GLU A 154 11.53 -5.22 4.88
N PHE A 155 10.71 -6.27 4.98
CA PHE A 155 11.09 -7.56 5.55
C PHE A 155 12.19 -8.23 4.73
N MET A 156 12.03 -8.29 3.41
CA MET A 156 13.03 -8.82 2.48
C MET A 156 14.36 -8.07 2.65
N ARG A 157 14.32 -6.74 2.65
CA ARG A 157 15.53 -5.91 2.80
C ARG A 157 16.19 -6.08 4.14
N LEU A 158 15.40 -6.17 5.20
CA LEU A 158 15.90 -6.38 6.55
C LEU A 158 16.60 -7.74 6.67
N ASP A 159 16.00 -8.79 6.13
CA ASP A 159 16.53 -10.15 6.20
C ASP A 159 17.72 -10.39 5.26
N LEU A 160 17.63 -9.96 4.01
CA LEU A 160 18.63 -10.23 2.96
C LEU A 160 19.70 -9.14 2.87
N GLY A 161 19.48 -7.97 3.47
CA GLY A 161 20.39 -6.83 3.40
C GLY A 161 21.78 -7.07 3.97
N GLY A 162 21.90 -8.02 4.90
CA GLY A 162 23.18 -8.46 5.47
C GLY A 162 23.95 -9.49 4.63
N GLY A 163 23.46 -9.84 3.43
CA GLY A 163 24.10 -10.79 2.53
C GLY A 163 23.62 -12.23 2.65
N GLY A 164 22.50 -12.47 3.33
CA GLY A 164 21.85 -13.79 3.40
C GLY A 164 22.59 -14.86 4.22
N SER A 165 23.70 -14.56 4.90
CA SER A 165 24.34 -15.53 5.79
C SER A 165 23.46 -15.83 7.01
N LEU A 166 23.53 -17.05 7.56
CA LEU A 166 22.72 -17.48 8.71
C LEU A 166 22.81 -16.50 9.90
N GLY A 167 23.99 -15.95 10.17
CA GLY A 167 24.20 -14.97 11.24
C GLY A 167 23.72 -13.55 10.94
N ALA A 168 23.40 -13.25 9.67
CA ALA A 168 22.89 -11.95 9.24
C ALA A 168 21.36 -11.93 9.07
N ARG A 169 20.70 -13.10 9.12
CA ARG A 169 19.24 -13.22 9.01
C ARG A 169 18.52 -12.53 10.16
N GLN A 170 17.38 -11.97 9.84
CA GLN A 170 16.50 -11.29 10.79
C GLN A 170 15.18 -12.06 10.95
N LEU A 171 14.82 -12.86 9.95
CA LEU A 171 13.64 -13.72 9.90
C LEU A 171 14.04 -15.18 9.66
N GLU A 172 13.34 -16.08 10.32
CA GLU A 172 13.43 -17.53 10.12
C GLU A 172 12.06 -17.99 9.60
N PHE A 173 12.04 -18.73 8.49
CA PHE A 173 10.82 -19.35 7.98
C PHE A 173 10.90 -20.86 8.14
N ASP A 174 9.75 -21.48 8.40
CA ASP A 174 9.60 -22.90 8.71
C ASP A 174 9.63 -23.79 7.45
N MET A 175 10.49 -23.43 6.49
CA MET A 175 10.68 -24.12 5.21
C MET A 175 12.17 -24.19 4.86
N PRO A 176 12.65 -25.34 4.32
CA PRO A 176 14.06 -25.54 3.99
C PRO A 176 14.47 -24.95 2.63
N GLU A 177 13.51 -24.46 1.85
CA GLU A 177 13.71 -23.91 0.51
C GLU A 177 14.42 -22.54 0.54
N GLU A 178 15.02 -22.17 -0.59
CA GLU A 178 15.60 -20.84 -0.78
C GLU A 178 14.54 -19.74 -0.62
N ARG A 179 14.97 -18.57 -0.15
CA ARG A 179 14.02 -17.46 0.07
C ARG A 179 13.49 -16.91 -1.24
N ALA A 180 12.18 -16.91 -1.39
CA ALA A 180 11.49 -16.23 -2.46
C ALA A 180 10.84 -14.92 -1.96
N PHE A 181 10.58 -13.98 -2.86
CA PHE A 181 9.81 -12.78 -2.53
C PHE A 181 8.41 -13.13 -1.97
N GLY A 182 7.82 -14.23 -2.46
CA GLY A 182 6.54 -14.76 -1.98
C GLY A 182 6.51 -15.06 -0.49
N ASP A 183 7.64 -15.45 0.12
CA ASP A 183 7.72 -15.76 1.54
C ASP A 183 7.53 -14.50 2.38
N TYR A 184 8.24 -13.43 2.03
CA TYR A 184 8.11 -12.13 2.69
C TYR A 184 6.74 -11.50 2.45
N LEU A 185 6.15 -11.70 1.26
CA LEU A 185 4.79 -11.25 0.96
C LEU A 185 3.77 -11.99 1.82
N THR A 186 3.87 -13.31 1.92
CA THR A 186 2.98 -14.14 2.76
C THR A 186 3.12 -13.76 4.23
N PHE A 187 4.35 -13.58 4.71
CA PHE A 187 4.61 -13.12 6.08
C PHE A 187 4.01 -11.72 6.34
N ALA A 188 4.14 -10.80 5.39
CA ALA A 188 3.55 -9.47 5.50
C ALA A 188 2.02 -9.53 5.55
N VAL A 189 1.38 -10.28 4.63
CA VAL A 189 -0.08 -10.49 4.60
C VAL A 189 -0.56 -11.01 5.95
N LEU A 190 0.01 -12.12 6.42
CA LEU A 190 -0.44 -12.78 7.64
C LEU A 190 -0.17 -11.93 8.90
N SER A 191 0.91 -11.17 8.90
CA SER A 191 1.18 -10.21 9.97
C SER A 191 0.23 -9.00 9.91
N SER A 192 -0.22 -8.57 8.73
CA SER A 192 -1.20 -7.49 8.58
C SER A 192 -2.63 -7.91 8.88
N THR A 193 -2.94 -9.21 8.82
CA THR A 193 -4.24 -9.78 9.22
C THR A 193 -4.26 -10.30 10.66
N MET A 194 -3.16 -10.19 11.39
CA MET A 194 -3.02 -10.66 12.78
C MET A 194 -3.31 -12.16 12.96
N THR A 195 -2.93 -12.98 11.98
CA THR A 195 -3.10 -14.44 12.06
C THR A 195 -2.12 -15.07 13.06
N ALA A 196 -2.60 -16.02 13.86
CA ALA A 196 -1.79 -16.70 14.88
C ALA A 196 -0.74 -17.67 14.29
N ALA A 197 -0.95 -18.12 13.05
CA ALA A 197 -0.02 -18.98 12.33
C ALA A 197 0.75 -18.15 11.30
N LEU A 198 1.97 -17.73 11.67
CA LEU A 198 2.92 -17.14 10.73
C LEU A 198 3.81 -18.27 10.18
N PRO A 199 4.18 -18.26 8.89
CA PRO A 199 5.08 -19.24 8.26
C PRO A 199 6.55 -19.07 8.70
N GLY A 200 6.80 -18.18 9.66
CA GLY A 200 8.11 -17.85 10.16
C GLY A 200 8.04 -16.94 11.39
N ARG A 201 9.21 -16.58 11.93
CA ARG A 201 9.37 -15.76 13.12
C ARG A 201 10.53 -14.78 13.00
N ALA A 202 10.39 -13.63 13.66
CA ALA A 202 11.49 -12.71 13.86
C ALA A 202 12.46 -13.24 14.92
N ILE A 203 13.73 -13.39 14.56
CA ILE A 203 14.78 -13.95 15.44
C ILE A 203 15.70 -12.89 16.05
N THR A 204 15.54 -11.62 15.67
CA THR A 204 16.33 -10.49 16.18
C THR A 204 15.45 -9.35 16.67
N ARG A 205 16.01 -8.47 17.51
CA ARG A 205 15.30 -7.27 18.01
C ARG A 205 14.87 -6.33 16.88
N GLU A 206 15.65 -6.22 15.81
CA GLU A 206 15.28 -5.40 14.65
C GLU A 206 14.13 -6.04 13.86
N GLY A 207 14.14 -7.36 13.68
CA GLY A 207 13.00 -8.10 13.13
C GLY A 207 11.72 -7.88 13.95
N TRP A 208 11.81 -7.97 15.28
CA TRP A 208 10.69 -7.70 16.19
C TRP A 208 10.15 -6.27 16.08
N LYS A 209 11.03 -5.27 15.95
CA LYS A 209 10.62 -3.87 15.72
C LYS A 209 9.85 -3.73 14.41
N MET A 210 10.31 -4.38 13.33
CA MET A 210 9.65 -4.33 12.03
C MET A 210 8.27 -5.01 12.06
N VAL A 211 8.18 -6.20 12.67
CA VAL A 211 6.89 -6.90 12.86
C VAL A 211 5.91 -6.04 13.65
N ARG A 212 6.37 -5.43 14.75
CA ARG A 212 5.54 -4.52 15.55
C ARG A 212 5.05 -3.34 14.73
N SER A 213 5.90 -2.72 13.91
CA SER A 213 5.48 -1.64 13.01
C SER A 213 4.44 -2.11 12.01
N ASN A 214 4.60 -3.29 11.40
CA ASN A 214 3.59 -3.86 10.50
C ASN A 214 2.24 -4.02 11.21
N VAL A 215 2.24 -4.72 12.34
CA VAL A 215 1.01 -4.99 13.10
C VAL A 215 0.31 -3.70 13.53
N ILE A 216 1.03 -2.69 14.04
CA ILE A 216 0.44 -1.42 14.47
C ILE A 216 -0.19 -0.69 13.27
N VAL A 217 0.53 -0.57 12.16
CA VAL A 217 0.04 0.13 10.97
C VAL A 217 -1.17 -0.60 10.38
N ALA A 218 -1.11 -1.92 10.27
CA ALA A 218 -2.21 -2.74 9.77
C ALA A 218 -3.43 -2.70 10.71
N PHE A 219 -3.22 -2.73 12.02
CA PHE A 219 -4.30 -2.59 13.01
C PHE A 219 -5.01 -1.25 12.87
N VAL A 220 -4.26 -0.14 12.74
CA VAL A 220 -4.83 1.19 12.50
C VAL A 220 -5.61 1.21 11.19
N PHE A 221 -5.02 0.72 10.10
CA PHE A 221 -5.68 0.67 8.79
C PHE A 221 -7.00 -0.11 8.85
N ASN A 222 -6.97 -1.33 9.37
CA ASN A 222 -8.15 -2.20 9.50
C ASN A 222 -9.22 -1.57 10.38
N SER A 223 -8.81 -0.95 11.50
CA SER A 223 -9.73 -0.29 12.44
C SER A 223 -10.47 0.85 11.78
N VAL A 224 -9.79 1.69 10.99
CA VAL A 224 -10.48 2.82 10.36
C VAL A 224 -11.37 2.39 9.19
N VAL A 225 -10.96 1.38 8.42
CA VAL A 225 -11.84 0.79 7.39
C VAL A 225 -13.13 0.29 8.02
N VAL A 226 -13.04 -0.48 9.10
CA VAL A 226 -14.23 -0.97 9.83
C VAL A 226 -15.05 0.20 10.39
N ALA A 227 -14.41 1.17 11.05
CA ALA A 227 -15.11 2.33 11.62
C ALA A 227 -15.87 3.14 10.56
N THR A 228 -15.30 3.26 9.35
CA THR A 228 -15.94 4.02 8.28
C THR A 228 -17.05 3.23 7.60
N LEU A 229 -16.88 1.91 7.42
CA LEU A 229 -17.96 1.03 6.98
C LEU A 229 -19.12 1.02 7.97
N VAL A 230 -18.86 0.93 9.28
CA VAL A 230 -19.90 1.01 10.31
C VAL A 230 -20.60 2.36 10.27
N SER A 231 -19.86 3.47 10.20
CA SER A 231 -20.44 4.81 10.05
C SER A 231 -21.33 4.92 8.82
N MET A 232 -20.90 4.32 7.69
CA MET A 232 -21.69 4.21 6.46
C MET A 232 -22.99 3.45 6.68
N PHE A 233 -22.92 2.24 7.24
CA PHE A 233 -24.10 1.43 7.49
C PHE A 233 -25.10 2.14 8.42
N LEU A 234 -24.60 2.79 9.48
CA LEU A 234 -25.43 3.55 10.40
C LEU A 234 -26.08 4.78 9.74
N SER A 235 -25.41 5.44 8.80
CA SER A 235 -26.01 6.58 8.08
C SER A 235 -27.13 6.16 7.12
N TYR A 236 -27.09 4.93 6.60
CA TYR A 236 -28.16 4.34 5.79
C TYR A 236 -29.32 3.78 6.62
N LEU A 237 -29.09 3.38 7.87
CA LEU A 237 -30.09 2.79 8.77
C LEU A 237 -30.98 3.85 9.47
N LYS A 238 -31.28 4.98 8.80
CA LYS A 238 -32.11 6.07 9.37
C LYS A 238 -33.40 5.52 10.02
N PHE A 239 -33.43 5.51 11.36
CA PHE A 239 -34.63 5.56 12.18
C PHE A 239 -34.96 7.02 12.47
#